data_AF-A0A0V1AMF7-F1
#
_entry.id   AF-A0A0V1AMF7-F1
#
_cell.length_a   1.000
_cell.length_b   1.000
_cell.length_c   1.000
_cell.angle_alpha   90.00
_cell.angle_beta   90.00
_cell.angle_gamma   90.00
#
_symmetry.space_group_name_H-M   'P 1'
#
loop_
_entity.id
_entity.type
_entity.pdbx_description
1 polymer ?
#
loop_
_entity_poly.entity_id
_entity_poly.type
_entity_poly.pdbx_seq_one_letter_code
_entity_poly.pdbx_strand_id
1 'polypeptide(L)' 'MLTLVLMLLLQSDITISQNSKCKNKAGARDADWVILYKGPAQNTGKLLASDVPGNWDDGARDVAQEYQM' A
#
# COMPACT_ATOMS: atom_id res chain seq x y z
N MET A 1 12.85 14.10 33.36
CA MET A 1 13.33 12.72 33.12
C MET A 1 12.17 11.74 33.00
N LEU A 2 11.22 11.70 33.94
CA LEU A 2 10.02 10.84 33.87
C LEU A 2 9.15 11.06 32.61
N THR A 3 8.97 12.30 32.17
CA THR A 3 8.20 12.64 30.95
C THR A 3 8.85 12.11 29.67
N LEU A 4 10.19 12.15 29.60
CA LEU A 4 10.94 11.61 28.47
C LEU A 4 10.80 10.08 28.39
N VAL A 5 10.86 9.40 29.55
CA VAL A 5 10.66 7.95 29.65
C VAL A 5 9.24 7.56 29.24
N LEU A 6 8.22 8.31 29.67
CA LEU A 6 6.83 8.07 29.27
C LEU A 6 6.62 8.28 27.77
N MET A 7 7.24 9.30 27.18
CA MET A 7 7.22 9.49 25.72
C MET A 7 7.86 8.28 25.02
N LEU A 8 9.06 7.86 25.40
CA LEU A 8 9.77 6.71 24.82
C LEU A 8 8.96 5.41 24.87
N LEU A 9 8.19 5.17 25.94
CA LEU A 9 7.32 4.00 26.06
C LEU A 9 6.13 4.05 25.08
N LEU A 10 5.58 5.23 24.81
CA LEU A 10 4.51 5.45 23.82
C LEU A 10 5.01 5.38 22.36
N GLN A 11 6.33 5.49 22.11
CA GLN A 11 6.90 5.27 20.77
C GLN A 11 6.93 3.79 20.37
N SER A 12 6.84 2.86 21.32
CA SER A 12 6.86 1.41 21.07
C SER A 12 5.70 1.01 20.14
N ASP A 13 4.51 1.60 20.34
CA ASP A 13 3.32 1.35 19.49
C ASP A 13 3.47 1.95 18.08
N ILE A 14 4.30 2.98 17.91
CA ILE A 14 4.60 3.59 16.60
C ILE A 14 5.69 2.78 15.87
N THR A 15 6.58 2.12 16.62
CA THR A 15 7.77 1.45 16.08
C THR A 15 7.53 -0.05 15.79
N ILE A 16 6.57 -0.68 16.46
CA ILE A 16 6.16 -2.07 16.19
C ILE A 16 5.29 -2.08 14.92
N SER A 17 5.97 -2.03 13.78
CA SER A 17 5.47 -2.45 12.47
C SER A 17 4.28 -1.64 11.94
N GLN A 18 4.60 -0.52 11.27
CA GLN A 18 3.79 -0.13 10.11
C GLN A 18 3.86 -1.27 9.07
N ASN A 19 3.06 -2.31 9.27
CA ASN A 19 2.88 -3.39 8.31
C ASN A 19 2.07 -2.82 7.16
N SER A 20 2.73 -2.10 6.26
CA SER A 20 2.11 -1.54 5.07
C SER A 20 1.70 -2.70 4.17
N LYS A 21 0.43 -3.09 4.27
CA LYS A 21 -0.18 -4.07 3.38
C LYS A 21 -0.60 -3.39 2.08
N CYS A 22 -0.35 -4.04 0.96
CA CYS A 22 -1.00 -3.67 -0.29
C CYS A 22 -2.51 -3.92 -0.15
N LYS A 23 -3.32 -3.14 -0.87
CA LYS A 23 -4.77 -3.37 -0.94
C LYS A 23 -5.14 -4.07 -2.24
N ASN A 24 -6.20 -4.88 -2.18
CA ASN A 24 -6.79 -5.48 -3.37
C ASN A 24 -7.40 -4.41 -4.29
N LYS A 25 -7.80 -4.79 -5.51
CA LYS A 25 -8.35 -3.87 -6.52
C LYS A 25 -9.55 -3.03 -6.04
N ALA A 26 -10.34 -3.54 -5.10
CA ALA A 26 -11.47 -2.83 -4.51
C ALA A 26 -11.06 -1.80 -3.45
N GLY A 27 -9.84 -1.90 -2.90
CA GLY A 27 -9.33 -1.07 -1.81
C GLY A 27 -9.81 -1.50 -0.41
N ALA A 28 -10.63 -2.55 -0.32
CA ALA A 28 -11.33 -2.94 0.91
C ALA A 28 -10.63 -4.05 1.70
N ARG A 29 -9.77 -4.84 1.06
CA ARG A 29 -9.02 -5.93 1.69
C ARG A 29 -7.55 -5.84 1.36
N ASP A 30 -6.74 -6.55 2.13
CA ASP A 30 -5.31 -6.67 1.86
C ASP A 30 -5.05 -7.59 0.66
N ALA A 31 -3.97 -7.32 -0.06
CA ALA A 31 -3.39 -8.16 -1.09
C ALA A 31 -1.97 -8.54 -0.65
N ASP A 32 -1.58 -9.78 -0.92
CA ASP A 32 -0.23 -10.25 -0.65
C ASP A 32 0.76 -9.78 -1.71
N TRP A 33 0.29 -9.59 -2.95
CA TRP A 33 1.12 -9.13 -4.07
C TRP A 33 0.38 -8.11 -4.93
N VAL A 34 1.10 -7.07 -5.36
CA VAL A 34 0.61 -6.09 -6.34
C VAL A 34 1.68 -5.78 -7.36
N ILE A 35 1.29 -5.70 -8.63
CA ILE A 35 2.15 -5.24 -9.74
C ILE A 35 1.48 -4.04 -10.39
N LEU A 36 2.24 -2.95 -10.53
CA LEU A 36 1.82 -1.75 -11.25
C LEU A 36 2.63 -1.61 -12.53
N TYR A 37 1.93 -1.50 -13.67
CA TYR A 37 2.54 -1.19 -14.96
C TYR A 37 1.96 0.10 -15.52
N LYS A 38 2.84 1.09 -15.76
CA LYS A 38 2.53 2.36 -16.44
C LYS A 38 3.51 2.52 -17.60
N GLY A 39 2.99 2.59 -18.82
CA GLY A 39 3.82 2.78 -20.01
C GLY A 39 4.43 4.20 -20.07
N PRO A 40 5.52 4.40 -20.83
CA PRO A 40 6.07 5.73 -21.08
C PRO A 40 5.01 6.67 -21.66
N ALA A 41 4.94 7.89 -21.14
CA ALA A 41 3.97 8.93 -21.53
C ALA A 41 2.47 8.52 -21.43
N GLN A 42 2.13 7.43 -20.72
CA GLN A 42 0.75 7.05 -20.46
C GLN A 42 0.23 7.72 -19.19
N ASN A 43 -0.96 8.32 -19.25
CA ASN A 43 -1.60 8.90 -18.06
C ASN A 43 -2.24 7.85 -17.16
N THR A 44 -2.53 6.67 -17.69
CA THR A 44 -3.09 5.53 -16.98
C THR A 44 -2.13 4.33 -16.99
N GLY A 45 -2.37 3.39 -16.10
CA GLY A 45 -1.64 2.14 -15.98
C GLY A 45 -2.56 1.02 -15.53
N LYS A 46 -2.05 -0.21 -15.51
CA LYS A 46 -2.77 -1.38 -15.00
C LYS A 46 -2.21 -1.79 -13.65
N LEU A 47 -3.11 -2.08 -12.72
CA LEU A 47 -2.80 -2.72 -11.45
C LEU A 47 -3.19 -4.19 -11.53
N LEU A 48 -2.34 -5.09 -11.05
CA LEU A 48 -2.66 -6.51 -10.85
C LEU A 48 -2.51 -6.81 -9.37
N ALA A 49 -3.50 -7.45 -8.75
CA ALA A 49 -3.47 -7.77 -7.32
C ALA A 49 -3.72 -9.26 -7.11
N SER A 50 -3.08 -9.83 -6.10
CA SER A 50 -3.22 -11.23 -5.70
C SER A 50 -3.38 -11.27 -4.19
N ASP A 51 -4.49 -11.83 -3.71
CA ASP A 51 -4.66 -12.13 -2.28
C ASP A 51 -3.97 -13.44 -1.89
N VAL A 52 -3.74 -14.34 -2.85
CA VAL A 52 -2.94 -15.56 -2.70
C VAL A 52 -2.03 -15.76 -3.92
N PRO A 53 -0.85 -16.41 -3.78
CA PRO A 53 0.06 -16.64 -4.92
C PRO A 53 -0.62 -17.35 -6.10
N GLY A 54 -0.50 -16.78 -7.31
CA GLY A 54 -0.99 -17.38 -8.55
C GLY A 54 -2.44 -17.07 -8.90
N ASN A 55 -3.24 -16.52 -7.99
CA ASN A 55 -4.62 -16.09 -8.24
C ASN A 55 -4.68 -14.59 -8.54
N TRP A 56 -4.29 -14.24 -9.77
CA TRP A 56 -4.19 -12.85 -10.20
C TRP A 56 -5.55 -12.30 -10.63
N ASP A 57 -6.01 -11.26 -9.93
CA ASP A 57 -7.15 -10.46 -10.33
C ASP A 57 -6.69 -9.29 -11.20
N ASP A 58 -7.39 -9.09 -12.31
CA ASP A 58 -7.27 -7.86 -13.10
C ASP A 58 -7.75 -6.67 -12.28
N GLY A 59 -6.82 -5.77 -11.94
CA GLY A 59 -7.11 -4.55 -11.20
C GLY A 59 -7.78 -3.52 -12.12
N ALA A 60 -9.09 -3.40 -11.96
CA ALA A 60 -9.96 -2.48 -12.71
C ALA A 60 -9.88 -1.03 -12.20
N ARG A 61 -8.69 -0.47 -11.99
CA ARG A 61 -8.56 0.96 -11.68
C ARG A 61 -7.47 1.59 -12.51
N ASP A 62 -7.87 2.57 -13.32
CA ASP A 62 -6.95 3.51 -13.95
C ASP A 62 -6.08 4.12 -12.86
N VAL A 63 -4.78 3.85 -12.91
CA VAL A 63 -3.83 4.47 -11.99
C VAL A 63 -3.48 5.84 -12.56
N ALA A 64 -4.29 6.84 -12.20
CA ALA A 64 -4.01 8.24 -12.50
C ALA A 64 -2.78 8.69 -11.70
N GLN A 65 -1.95 9.53 -12.31
CA GLN A 65 -0.83 10.15 -11.63
C GLN A 65 -1.36 11.24 -10.70
N GLU A 66 -1.25 11.05 -9.40
CA GLU A 66 -1.55 12.11 -8.44
C GLU A 66 -0.32 13.03 -8.34
N TYR A 67 -0.41 14.22 -8.93
CA TYR A 67 0.56 15.29 -8.69
C TYR A 67 0.26 15.87 -7.30
N GLN A 68 1.04 15.50 -6.29
CA GLN A 68 1.05 16.19 -5.01
C GLN A 68 1.69 17.57 -5.26
N MET A 69 0.89 18.64 -5.24
CA MET A 69 1.35 20.03 -5.24
C MET A 69 1.70 20.48 -3.82
#